data_AF-K9PCM1-F1
#
_entry.id   AF-K9PCM1-F1
#
_cell.length_a   1.000
_cell.length_b   1.000
_cell.length_c   1.000
_cell.angle_alpha   90.00
_cell.angle_beta   90.00
_cell.angle_gamma   90.00
#
_symmetry.space_group_name_H-M   'P 1'
#
loop_
_entity.id
_entity.type
_entity.pdbx_description
1 polymer ?
#
loop_
_entity_poly.entity_id
_entity_poly.type
_entity_poly.pdbx_seq_one_letter_code
_entity_poly.pdbx_strand_id
1 'polypeptide(L)' 'MTFNGTLEELQSLLEGLGCFGHWVHEGAFEMLVIEDGESNLRLNWWPGTGTLMLVGDPAQRGDLEGRLKQALAGRA' A
#
# COMPACT_ATOMS: atom_id res chain seq x y z
N MET A 1 -7.01 -5.83 -2.83
CA MET A 1 -6.98 -6.24 -1.40
C MET A 1 -7.88 -5.28 -0.63
N THR A 2 -8.22 -5.55 0.64
CA THR A 2 -9.06 -4.66 1.45
C THR A 2 -8.41 -4.38 2.80
N PHE A 3 -8.49 -3.14 3.26
CA PHE A 3 -8.03 -2.65 4.55
C PHE A 3 -9.00 -1.59 5.07
N ASN A 4 -9.66 -1.86 6.20
CA ASN A 4 -10.72 -1.02 6.79
C ASN A 4 -10.25 -0.27 8.06
N GLY A 5 -8.97 0.10 8.12
CA GLY A 5 -8.40 0.88 9.23
C GLY A 5 -8.25 2.37 8.91
N THR A 6 -7.40 3.06 9.67
CA THR A 6 -7.05 4.47 9.43
C THR A 6 -5.82 4.61 8.53
N LEU A 7 -5.57 5.83 8.02
CA LEU A 7 -4.35 6.12 7.26
C LEU A 7 -3.09 5.83 8.07
N GLU A 8 -3.08 6.21 9.35
CA GLU A 8 -1.94 6.03 10.25
C GLU A 8 -1.66 4.54 10.51
N GLU A 9 -2.70 3.73 10.62
CA GLU A 9 -2.56 2.27 10.75
C GLU A 9 -2.01 1.64 9.46
N LEU A 10 -2.45 2.13 8.29
CA LEU A 10 -1.93 1.69 7.00
C LEU A 10 -0.45 2.07 6.84
N GLN A 11 -0.09 3.32 7.19
CA GLN A 11 1.28 3.80 7.19
C GLN A 11 2.18 2.94 8.07
N SER A 12 1.77 2.71 9.32
CA SER A 12 2.51 1.87 10.26
C SER A 12 2.69 0.43 9.75
N LEU A 13 1.66 -0.12 9.08
CA LEU A 13 1.75 -1.46 8.46
C LEU A 13 2.79 -1.49 7.35
N LEU A 14 2.79 -0.48 6.46
CA LEU A 14 3.72 -0.39 5.33
C LEU A 14 5.15 -0.17 5.78
N GLU A 15 5.37 0.68 6.79
CA GLU A 15 6.68 0.87 7.42
C GLU A 15 7.20 -0.44 8.04
N GLY A 16 6.32 -1.22 8.70
CA GLY A 16 6.67 -2.55 9.20
C GLY A 16 7.06 -3.56 8.10
N LEU A 17 6.64 -3.31 6.85
CA LEU A 17 7.07 -4.05 5.67
C LEU A 17 8.28 -3.41 4.98
N GLY A 18 8.87 -2.36 5.54
CA GLY A 18 9.99 -1.64 4.93
C GLY A 18 9.61 -0.90 3.64
N CYS A 19 8.33 -0.60 3.44
CA CYS A 19 7.84 0.19 2.32
C CYS A 19 7.82 1.66 2.73
N PHE A 20 8.78 2.41 2.21
CA PHE A 20 8.94 3.84 2.48
C PHE A 20 8.70 4.67 1.21
N GLY A 21 8.38 5.93 1.42
CA GLY A 21 8.18 6.91 0.35
C GLY A 21 7.30 8.05 0.82
N HIS A 22 6.64 8.73 -0.11
CA HIS A 22 5.80 9.88 0.21
C HIS A 22 4.33 9.63 -0.11
N TRP A 23 3.47 10.23 0.71
CA TRP A 23 2.02 10.16 0.56
C TRP A 23 1.48 11.34 -0.22
N VAL A 24 0.54 11.04 -1.11
CA VAL A 24 -0.20 12.02 -1.89
C VAL A 24 -1.69 11.80 -1.66
N HIS A 25 -2.38 12.87 -1.27
CA HIS A 25 -3.83 12.88 -1.14
C HIS A 25 -4.47 13.24 -2.49
N GLU A 26 -5.32 12.35 -3.01
CA GLU A 26 -5.97 12.48 -4.33
C GLU A 26 -7.49 12.45 -4.19
N GLY A 27 -8.02 13.29 -3.29
CA GLY A 27 -9.46 13.49 -3.06
C GLY A 27 -10.15 12.28 -2.45
N ALA A 28 -10.39 11.24 -3.24
CA ALA A 28 -11.10 10.03 -2.83
C ALA A 28 -10.18 8.90 -2.33
N PHE A 29 -8.87 9.03 -2.52
CA PHE A 29 -7.88 8.03 -2.11
C PHE A 29 -6.58 8.67 -1.64
N GLU A 30 -5.85 7.88 -0.87
CA GLU A 30 -4.47 8.14 -0.49
C GLU A 30 -3.55 7.30 -1.37
N MET A 31 -2.44 7.86 -1.81
CA MET A 31 -1.45 7.18 -2.64
C MET A 31 -0.08 7.25 -1.97
N LEU A 32 0.52 6.09 -1.70
CA LEU A 32 1.94 6.00 -1.39
C LEU A 32 2.71 5.82 -2.69
N VAL A 33 3.61 6.76 -2.99
CA VAL A 33 4.65 6.59 -4.00
C VAL A 33 5.85 5.95 -3.32
N ILE A 34 6.22 4.74 -3.74
CA ILE A 34 7.28 3.97 -3.09
C ILE A 34 8.64 4.44 -3.61
N GLU A 35 9.55 4.75 -2.70
CA GLU A 35 10.89 5.29 -3.00
C GLU A 35 11.97 4.26 -2.67
N ASP A 36 11.98 3.15 -3.40
CA ASP A 36 13.00 2.10 -3.28
C ASP A 36 14.20 2.34 -4.23
N GLY A 37 14.13 3.38 -5.07
CA GLY A 37 15.17 3.74 -6.03
C GLY A 37 15.21 2.86 -7.29
N GLU A 38 14.34 1.86 -7.40
CA GLU A 38 14.36 0.86 -8.47
C GLU A 38 13.02 0.70 -9.18
N SER A 39 11.92 0.78 -8.45
CA SER A 39 10.57 0.49 -8.92
C SER A 39 9.77 1.76 -9.19
N ASN A 40 8.71 1.61 -9.99
CA ASN A 40 7.69 2.64 -10.18
C ASN A 40 6.40 2.34 -9.38
N LEU A 41 6.53 1.56 -8.31
CA LEU A 41 5.38 1.06 -7.56
C LEU A 41 4.67 2.17 -6.79
N ARG A 42 3.34 2.06 -6.77
CA ARG A 42 2.45 2.94 -6.01
C ARG A 42 1.36 2.11 -5.35
N LEU A 43 0.99 2.47 -4.13
CA LEU A 43 -0.12 1.86 -3.43
C LEU A 43 -1.26 2.88 -3.28
N ASN A 44 -2.39 2.59 -3.90
CA ASN A 44 -3.60 3.41 -3.77
C ASN A 44 -4.52 2.78 -2.73
N TRP A 45 -5.06 3.61 -1.84
CA TRP A 45 -6.00 3.22 -0.80
C TRP A 45 -7.24 4.12 -0.79
N TRP A 46 -8.42 3.51 -0.96
CA TRP A 46 -9.70 4.21 -0.86
C TRP A 46 -10.33 3.98 0.51
N PRO A 47 -10.29 4.95 1.45
CA PRO A 47 -10.80 4.76 2.81
C PRO A 47 -12.29 4.43 2.84
N GLY A 48 -13.08 4.99 1.92
CA GLY A 48 -14.54 4.74 1.87
C GLY A 48 -14.94 3.30 1.51
N THR A 49 -14.04 2.52 0.91
CA THR A 49 -14.30 1.09 0.55
C THR A 49 -13.30 0.12 1.16
N GLY A 50 -12.24 0.66 1.77
CA GLY A 50 -11.05 -0.08 2.18
C GLY A 50 -10.22 -0.64 1.01
N THR A 51 -10.53 -0.34 -0.25
CA THR A 51 -9.84 -0.94 -1.39
C THR A 51 -8.37 -0.55 -1.40
N LEU A 52 -7.48 -1.54 -1.49
CA LEU A 52 -6.05 -1.41 -1.70
C LEU A 52 -5.66 -1.96 -3.07
N MET A 53 -4.94 -1.15 -3.85
CA MET A 53 -4.44 -1.52 -5.16
C MET A 53 -2.96 -1.14 -5.31
N LEU A 54 -2.13 -2.13 -5.63
CA LEU A 54 -0.74 -1.91 -6.00
C LEU A 54 -0.64 -1.72 -7.52
N VAL A 55 -0.07 -0.58 -7.92
CA VAL A 55 0.08 -0.14 -9.32
C VAL A 55 1.57 -0.05 -9.64
N GLY A 56 1.94 -0.33 -10.89
CA GLY A 56 3.33 -0.31 -11.38
C GLY A 56 3.63 -1.54 -12.22
N ASP A 57 4.93 -1.78 -12.49
CA ASP A 57 5.38 -2.90 -13.33
C ASP A 57 4.89 -4.25 -12.75
N PRO A 58 4.16 -5.08 -13.54
CA PRO A 58 3.75 -6.41 -13.14
C PRO A 58 4.84 -7.31 -12.58
N ALA A 59 6.07 -7.22 -13.11
CA ALA A 59 7.21 -8.03 -12.66
C ALA A 59 7.69 -7.62 -11.25
N GLN A 60 7.51 -6.35 -10.86
CA GLN A 60 7.97 -5.81 -9.57
C GLN A 60 6.91 -5.94 -8.47
N ARG A 61 5.62 -6.04 -8.82
CA ARG A 61 4.52 -6.11 -7.84
C ARG A 61 4.50 -7.37 -6.98
N GLY A 62 4.97 -8.51 -7.52
CA GLY A 62 4.66 -9.83 -6.99
C GLY A 62 5.06 -10.05 -5.53
N ASP A 63 6.30 -9.68 -5.17
CA ASP A 63 6.80 -9.85 -3.80
C ASP A 63 6.03 -8.97 -2.80
N LEU A 64 5.92 -7.67 -3.10
CA LEU A 64 5.23 -6.71 -2.24
C LEU A 64 3.74 -7.06 -2.09
N GLU A 65 3.05 -7.42 -3.16
CA GLU A 65 1.64 -7.80 -3.11
C GLU A 65 1.43 -9.03 -2.22
N GLY A 66 2.34 -10.02 -2.28
CA GLY A 66 2.32 -11.20 -1.41
C GLY A 66 2.47 -10.84 0.07
N ARG A 67 3.48 -10.02 0.39
CA ARG A 67 3.76 -9.56 1.76
C ARG A 67 2.61 -8.72 2.33
N LEU A 68 2.00 -7.86 1.51
CA LEU A 68 0.80 -7.10 1.88
C LEU A 68 -0.39 -8.01 2.19
N LYS A 69 -0.68 -9.00 1.33
CA LYS A 69 -1.78 -9.94 1.58
C LYS A 69 -1.60 -10.69 2.90
N GLN A 70 -0.38 -11.14 3.19
CA GLN A 70 -0.07 -11.83 4.45
C GLN A 70 -0.24 -10.92 5.67
N ALA A 71 0.29 -9.69 5.61
CA ALA A 71 0.17 -8.72 6.69
C ALA A 71 -1.29 -8.34 6.98
N LEU A 72 -2.12 -8.21 5.93
CA LEU A 72 -3.55 -7.91 6.06
C LEU A 72 -4.34 -9.09 6.63
N ALA A 73 -4.04 -10.32 6.22
CA ALA A 73 -4.72 -11.51 6.74
C ALA A 73 -4.46 -11.74 8.24
N GLY A 74 -3.29 -11.34 8.75
CA GLY A 74 -2.95 -11.42 10.18
C GLY A 74 -3.66 -10.40 11.07
N ARG A 75 -4.46 -9.49 10.51
CA ARG A 75 -5.21 -8.45 11.24
C ARG A 75 -6.72 -8.70 11.30
N ALA A 76 -7.19 -9.78 10.69
CA ALA A 76 -8.61 -10.17 10.66
C ALA A 76 -9.05 -10.87 11.96
#